data_AF-A0A0F9L711-F1
#
_entry.id   AF-A0A0F9L711-F1
#
_cell.length_a   1.000
_cell.length_b   1.000
_cell.length_c   1.000
_cell.angle_alpha   90.00
_cell.angle_beta   90.00
_cell.angle_gamma   90.00
#
_symmetry.space_group_name_H-M   'P 1'
#
loop_
_entity.id
_entity.type
_entity.pdbx_description
1 polymer ?
#
loop_
_entity_poly.entity_id
_entity_poly.type
_entity_poly.pdbx_seq_one_letter_code
_entity_poly.pdbx_strand_id
1 'polypeptide(L)' 'MGKIFKSIIWGYAGAVLAGLLIAVIGVVFGLSEGAIAAIAAPTGIVFGLLGLSLIWLRPARKHIRLQLRRMRCPDAG' A
#
# COMPACT_ATOMS: atom_id res chain seq x y z
N MET A 1 -8.63 -18.13 -4.30
CA MET A 1 -7.96 -17.23 -5.28
C MET A 1 -8.44 -15.78 -5.28
N GLY A 2 -9.74 -15.46 -5.14
CA GLY A 2 -10.24 -14.08 -5.29
C GLY A 2 -9.65 -13.00 -4.35
N LYS A 3 -9.22 -13.36 -3.13
CA LYS A 3 -8.63 -12.39 -2.17
C LYS A 3 -7.24 -11.91 -2.57
N ILE A 4 -6.43 -12.80 -3.15
CA ILE A 4 -5.05 -12.49 -3.60
C ILE A 4 -5.12 -11.58 -4.82
N PHE A 5 -5.99 -11.90 -5.78
CA PHE A 5 -6.19 -11.10 -6.99
C PHE A 5 -6.65 -9.67 -6.66
N LYS A 6 -7.60 -9.53 -5.72
CA LYS A 6 -8.05 -8.22 -5.24
C LYS A 6 -6.92 -7.44 -4.57
N SER A 7 -6.06 -8.11 -3.80
CA SER A 7 -4.90 -7.46 -3.17
C SER A 7 -3.88 -6.94 -4.19
N ILE A 8 -3.61 -7.72 -5.25
CA ILE A 8 -2.67 -7.34 -6.31
C ILE A 8 -3.22 -6.13 -7.08
N ILE A 9 -4.52 -6.15 -7.44
CA ILE A 9 -5.15 -5.03 -8.14
C ILE A 9 -5.09 -3.75 -7.31
N TRP A 10 -5.37 -3.82 -6.01
CA TRP A 10 -5.30 -2.64 -5.14
C TRP A 10 -3.87 -2.14 -4.93
N GLY A 11 -2.88 -3.03 -4.84
CA GLY A 11 -1.46 -2.65 -4.78
C GLY A 11 -0.99 -1.98 -6.08
N TYR A 12 -1.41 -2.53 -7.23
CA TYR A 12 -1.09 -1.96 -8.54
C TYR A 12 -1.76 -0.61 -8.76
N ALA A 13 -3.04 -0.47 -8.40
CA ALA A 13 -3.76 0.80 -8.48
C ALA A 13 -3.08 1.89 -7.63
N GLY A 14 -2.58 1.54 -6.44
CA GLY A 14 -1.81 2.47 -5.59
C GLY A 14 -0.46 2.88 -6.20
N ALA A 15 0.26 1.93 -6.81
CA ALA A 15 1.51 2.21 -7.51
C ALA A 15 1.29 3.16 -8.72
N VAL A 16 0.26 2.88 -9.52
CA VAL A 16 -0.11 3.71 -10.67
C VAL A 16 -0.53 5.10 -10.24
N LEU A 17 -1.39 5.23 -9.22
CA LEU A 17 -1.80 6.53 -8.68
C LEU A 17 -0.61 7.36 -8.19
N ALA A 18 0.31 6.75 -7.45
CA ALA A 18 1.50 7.45 -6.96
C ALA A 18 2.43 7.90 -8.10
N GLY A 19 2.67 7.04 -9.10
CA GLY A 19 3.46 7.38 -10.28
C GLY A 19 2.82 8.52 -11.10
N LEU A 20 1.49 8.47 -11.27
CA LEU A 20 0.74 9.48 -12.02
C LEU A 20 0.73 10.83 -11.29
N LEU A 21 0.67 10.82 -9.96
CA LEU A 21 0.73 12.03 -9.13
C LEU A 21 2.10 12.71 -9.25
N ILE A 22 3.18 11.93 -9.29
CA ILE A 22 4.55 12.45 -9.54
C ILE A 22 4.70 12.97 -10.96
N ALA A 23 4.10 12.30 -11.94
CA ALA A 23 4.11 12.79 -13.33
C ALA A 23 3.41 14.15 -13.43
N VAL A 24 2.24 14.30 -12.81
CA VAL A 24 1.51 15.58 -12.80
C VAL A 24 2.31 16.67 -12.09
N ILE A 25 2.86 16.41 -10.90
CA ILE A 25 3.71 17.38 -10.19
C ILE A 25 4.94 17.71 -11.04
N GLY A 26 5.62 16.69 -11.58
CA GLY A 26 6.81 16.85 -12.39
C GLY A 26 6.60 17.77 -13.59
N VAL A 27 5.48 17.57 -14.31
CA VAL A 27 5.09 18.40 -15.45
C VAL A 27 4.79 19.85 -15.01
N VAL A 28 4.07 20.04 -13.89
CA VAL A 28 3.74 21.37 -13.36
C VAL A 28 5.00 22.18 -12.99
N PHE A 29 6.04 21.50 -12.48
CA PHE A 29 7.32 22.13 -12.14
C PHE A 29 8.33 22.18 -13.30
N GLY A 30 7.94 21.76 -14.51
CA GLY A 30 8.79 21.82 -15.70
C GLY A 30 10.00 20.88 -15.65
N LEU A 31 9.93 19.79 -14.89
CA LEU A 31 11.00 18.79 -14.83
C LEU A 31 11.09 18.03 -16.16
N SER A 32 12.32 17.67 -16.57
CA SER A 32 12.51 16.88 -17.78
C SER A 32 11.90 15.49 -17.64
N GLU A 33 11.43 14.92 -18.75
CA GLU A 33 10.80 13.59 -18.78
C GLU A 33 11.66 12.51 -18.12
N GLY A 34 12.99 12.59 -18.28
CA GLY A 34 13.95 11.69 -17.64
C GLY A 34 13.97 11.82 -16.12
N ALA A 35 13.89 13.03 -15.57
CA ALA A 35 13.82 13.25 -14.13
C ALA A 35 12.49 12.76 -13.54
N ILE A 36 11.39 12.98 -14.26
CA ILE A 36 10.06 12.49 -13.87
C ILE A 36 10.04 10.96 -13.84
N ALA A 37 10.56 10.30 -14.88
CA ALA A 37 10.63 8.84 -14.94
C ALA A 37 11.52 8.26 -13.83
N ALA A 38 12.66 8.89 -13.55
CA ALA A 38 13.59 8.47 -12.50
C ALA A 38 12.98 8.54 -11.09
N ILE A 39 12.04 9.46 -10.85
CA ILE A 39 11.36 9.60 -9.55
C ILE A 39 10.08 8.74 -9.51
N ALA A 40 9.27 8.75 -10.57
CA ALA A 40 8.00 8.05 -10.62
C ALA A 40 8.14 6.52 -10.46
N ALA A 41 9.17 5.92 -11.05
CA ALA A 41 9.42 4.48 -10.96
C ALA A 41 9.68 3.99 -9.52
N PRO A 42 10.70 4.48 -8.79
CA PRO A 42 10.94 4.06 -7.42
C PRO A 42 9.79 4.44 -6.48
N THR A 43 9.15 5.60 -6.68
CA THR A 43 8.03 5.97 -5.82
C THR A 43 6.80 5.09 -6.06
N GLY A 44 6.48 4.74 -7.30
CA GLY A 44 5.44 3.77 -7.62
C GLY A 44 5.70 2.40 -6.98
N ILE A 45 6.96 1.93 -6.99
CA ILE A 45 7.36 0.68 -6.32
C ILE A 45 7.17 0.77 -4.80
N VAL A 46 7.62 1.86 -4.16
CA VAL A 46 7.49 2.06 -2.71
C VAL A 46 6.01 2.11 -2.30
N PHE A 47 5.17 2.88 -3.00
CA PHE A 47 3.74 2.96 -2.69
C PHE A 47 2.98 1.67 -3.05
N GLY A 48 3.40 0.95 -4.09
CA GLY A 48 2.88 -0.38 -4.41
C GLY A 48 3.17 -1.39 -3.30
N LEU A 49 4.40 -1.43 -2.79
CA LEU A 49 4.80 -2.28 -1.67
C LEU A 49 4.12 -1.87 -0.36
N LEU A 50 3.97 -0.58 -0.09
CA LEU A 50 3.22 -0.06 1.06
C LEU A 50 1.73 -0.42 0.98
N GLY A 51 1.12 -0.29 -0.20
CA GLY A 51 -0.27 -0.69 -0.43
C GLY A 51 -0.47 -2.19 -0.21
N LEU A 52 0.45 -3.01 -0.73
CA LEU A 52 0.39 -4.46 -0.58
C LEU A 52 0.60 -4.89 0.88
N SER A 53 1.57 -4.28 1.57
CA SER A 53 1.85 -4.55 2.99
C SER A 53 0.70 -4.07 3.90
N LEU A 54 0.01 -2.96 3.59
CA LEU A 54 -1.19 -2.51 4.31
C LEU A 54 -2.37 -3.48 4.16
N ILE A 55 -2.55 -4.08 2.98
CA ILE A 55 -3.60 -5.09 2.76
C ILE A 55 -3.33 -6.34 3.58
N TRP A 56 -2.06 -6.73 3.71
CA TRP A 56 -1.61 -7.83 4.57
C TRP A 56 -1.58 -7.47 6.07
N LEU A 57 -1.40 -6.19 6.42
CA LEU A 57 -1.43 -5.72 7.81
C LEU A 57 -2.83 -5.74 8.42
N ARG A 58 -3.89 -5.57 7.60
CA ARG A 58 -5.28 -5.56 8.06
C ARG A 58 -5.72 -6.89 8.71
N PRO A 59 -5.50 -8.07 8.10
CA PRO A 59 -5.80 -9.35 8.76
C PRO A 59 -4.90 -9.59 9.98
N ALA A 60 -3.60 -9.23 9.91
CA ALA A 60 -2.69 -9.35 11.04
C ALA A 60 -3.13 -8.49 12.24
N ARG A 61 -3.53 -7.23 12.03
CA ARG A 61 -4.10 -6.37 13.08
C ARG A 61 -5.39 -6.95 13.67
N LYS A 62 -6.25 -7.58 12.87
CA LYS A 62 -7.44 -8.27 13.38
C LYS A 62 -7.08 -9.43 14.29
N HIS A 63 -6.09 -10.24 13.90
CA HIS A 63 -5.60 -11.35 14.73
C HIS A 63 -4.94 -10.86 16.02
N ILE A 64 -4.09 -9.84 15.95
CA ILE A 64 -3.46 -9.24 17.13
C ILE A 64 -4.52 -8.64 18.06
N ARG A 65 -5.53 -7.95 17.51
CA ARG A 65 -6.62 -7.37 18.31
C ARG A 65 -7.52 -8.45 18.94
N LEU A 66 -7.71 -9.59 18.27
CA LEU A 66 -8.41 -10.76 18.83
C LEU A 66 -7.59 -11.44 19.92
N GLN A 67 -6.27 -11.59 19.74
CA GLN A 67 -5.38 -12.12 20.77
C GLN A 67 -5.30 -11.20 21.99
N LEU A 68 -5.22 -9.87 21.78
CA LEU A 68 -5.29 -8.89 22.87
C LEU A 68 -6.64 -8.91 23.60
N ARG A 69 -7.75 -9.17 22.90
CA ARG A 69 -9.06 -9.37 23.55
C ARG A 69 -9.11 -10.66 24.37
N ARG A 70 -8.54 -11.77 23.87
CA ARG A 70 -8.41 -13.01 24.65
C ARG A 70 -7.53 -12.82 25.88
N MET A 71 -6.41 -12.09 25.77
CA MET A 71 -5.55 -11.79 26.91
C MET A 71 -6.15 -10.80 27.92
N ARG A 72 -7.17 -10.01 27.54
CA ARG A 72 -7.94 -9.15 28.47
C ARG A 72 -9.12 -9.85 29.14
N CYS A 73 -9.49 -11.03 28.67
CA CYS A 73 -10.39 -11.95 29.37
C CYS A 73 -9.68 -13.30 29.57
N PRO A 74 -8.68 -13.38 30.47
CA PRO A 74 -8.46 -14.62 31.18
C PRO A 74 -9.64 -14.78 32.14
N ASP A 75 -10.49 -15.76 31.83
CA ASP A 75 -11.43 -16.40 32.75
C ASP A 75 -12.67 -15.59 33.17
N ALA A 76 -13.76 -15.82 32.45
CA ALA A 76 -15.08 -15.88 33.05
C ALA A 76 -15.67 -17.26 32.75
N GLY A 77 -15.43 -18.22 33.67
CA GLY A 77 -16.16 -19.50 33.76
C GLY A 77 -15.54 -20.66 33.01
#